data_AF-A0A093K6D6-F1
#
_entry.id   AF-A0A093K6D6-F1
#
_cell.length_a   1.000
_cell.length_b   1.000
_cell.length_c   1.000
_cell.angle_alpha   90.00
_cell.angle_beta   90.00
_cell.angle_gamma   90.00
#
_symmetry.space_group_name_H-M   'P 1'
#
loop_
_entity.id
_entity.type
_entity.pdbx_description
1 polymer ?
#
loop_
_entity_poly.entity_id
_entity_poly.type
_entity_poly.pdbx_seq_one_letter_code
_entity_poly.pdbx_strand_id
1 'polypeptide(L)'
;QLSQEKILKIMNMVKNKEVSIEGALHLAQKEVYAEKDSQDLLTGSQFNFSIYKYKHYRWQKRILQIDFNTKTIFNIEKGIIKKQFPFSQVKACEDTERRRFSIVFHGRQDYELEAVSLDDKRKITYLLSRVIQSNSYKRPAESCTGRPAECDVIHEGVLDLQQNGFTSTEWVKYLVQLREGELTLYCIGLGGENKNADPVTNTINLSGGNVSVSKEN
;
A
#
# COMPACT_ATOMS: atom_id res chain seq x y z
N GLN A 1 14.41 14.71 -21.43
CA GLN A 1 13.80 15.93 -21.99
C GLN A 1 12.49 15.45 -22.61
N LEU A 2 11.36 16.09 -22.33
CA LEU A 2 10.05 15.59 -22.81
C LEU A 2 10.03 15.46 -24.34
N SER A 3 9.33 14.44 -24.85
CA SER A 3 9.04 14.36 -26.29
C SER A 3 8.24 15.58 -26.76
N GLN A 4 8.47 16.00 -28.01
CA GLN A 4 7.79 17.16 -28.59
C GLN A 4 6.26 17.01 -28.57
N GLU A 5 5.75 15.78 -28.77
CA GLU A 5 4.31 15.47 -28.71
C GLU A 5 3.70 15.72 -27.32
N LYS A 6 4.42 15.34 -26.25
CA LYS A 6 3.96 15.56 -24.86
C LYS A 6 3.94 17.03 -24.48
N ILE A 7 4.96 17.78 -24.90
CA ILE A 7 5.01 19.24 -24.72
C ILE A 7 3.81 19.88 -25.42
N LEU A 8 3.53 19.49 -26.66
CA LEU A 8 2.41 20.01 -27.44
C LEU A 8 1.07 19.70 -26.78
N LYS A 9 0.90 18.48 -26.24
CA LYS A 9 -0.31 18.06 -25.52
C LYS A 9 -0.55 18.93 -24.28
N ILE A 10 0.47 19.11 -23.44
CA ILE A 10 0.35 19.92 -22.21
C ILE A 10 0.07 21.39 -22.56
N MET A 11 0.74 21.95 -23.58
CA MET A 11 0.47 23.31 -24.04
C MET A 11 -0.96 23.49 -24.56
N ASN A 12 -1.50 22.51 -25.30
CA ASN A 12 -2.88 22.56 -25.77
C ASN A 12 -3.90 22.54 -24.63
N MET A 13 -3.65 21.78 -23.56
CA MET A 13 -4.53 21.78 -22.38
C MET A 13 -4.57 23.16 -21.68
N VAL A 14 -3.43 23.86 -21.63
CA VAL A 14 -3.39 25.25 -21.12
C VAL A 14 -4.13 26.20 -22.05
N LYS A 15 -3.90 26.08 -23.36
CA LYS A 15 -4.55 26.90 -24.39
C LYS A 15 -6.08 26.75 -24.35
N ASN A 16 -6.56 25.54 -24.10
CA ASN A 16 -7.98 25.23 -23.98
C ASN A 16 -8.56 25.55 -22.60
N LYS A 17 -7.76 26.08 -21.66
CA LYS A 17 -8.14 26.33 -20.26
C LYS A 17 -8.58 25.09 -19.49
N GLU A 18 -8.20 23.90 -19.95
CA GLU A 18 -8.46 22.63 -19.26
C GLU A 18 -7.59 22.50 -18.00
N VAL A 19 -6.41 23.13 -18.01
CA VAL A 19 -5.45 23.11 -16.90
C VAL A 19 -4.85 24.50 -16.71
N SER A 20 -4.61 24.90 -15.46
CA SER A 20 -3.90 26.15 -15.14
C SER A 20 -2.42 26.06 -15.51
N ILE A 21 -1.75 27.21 -15.62
CA ILE A 21 -0.30 27.27 -15.89
C ILE A 21 0.48 26.47 -14.84
N GLU A 22 0.10 26.59 -13.57
CA GLU A 22 0.70 25.85 -12.45
C GLU A 22 0.44 24.34 -12.56
N GLY A 23 -0.80 23.95 -12.92
CA GLY A 23 -1.16 22.55 -13.14
C GLY A 23 -0.38 21.94 -14.31
N ALA A 24 -0.12 22.72 -15.37
CA ALA A 24 0.66 22.28 -16.51
C ALA A 24 2.16 22.12 -16.19
N LEU A 25 2.71 22.98 -15.34
CA LEU A 25 4.06 22.82 -14.77
C LEU A 25 4.18 21.51 -14.00
N HIS A 26 3.19 21.20 -13.17
CA HIS A 26 3.15 19.94 -12.42
C HIS A 26 3.02 18.71 -13.34
N LEU A 27 2.18 18.78 -14.39
CA LEU A 27 2.07 17.72 -15.40
C LEU A 27 3.36 17.50 -16.18
N ALA A 28 4.02 18.58 -16.61
CA ALA A 28 5.28 18.51 -17.34
C ALA A 28 6.39 17.89 -16.48
N GLN A 29 6.47 18.29 -15.21
CA GLN A 29 7.41 17.69 -14.27
C GLN A 29 7.14 16.18 -14.13
N LYS A 30 5.88 15.78 -13.86
CA LYS A 30 5.49 14.37 -13.74
C LYS A 30 5.91 13.52 -14.95
N GLU A 31 5.75 14.04 -16.16
CA GLU A 31 6.12 13.36 -17.40
C GLU A 31 7.65 13.27 -17.63
N VAL A 32 8.43 14.30 -17.24
CA VAL A 32 9.91 14.27 -17.33
C VAL A 32 10.49 13.16 -16.45
N TYR A 33 9.91 12.96 -15.25
CA TYR A 33 10.36 11.93 -14.32
C TYR A 33 9.90 10.54 -14.73
N ALA A 34 8.69 10.41 -15.30
CA ALA A 34 8.22 9.14 -15.85
C ALA A 34 9.18 8.57 -16.92
N GLU A 35 9.84 9.42 -17.71
CA GLU A 35 10.85 8.98 -18.69
C GLU A 35 12.21 8.69 -18.07
N LYS A 36 12.75 9.59 -17.22
CA LYS A 36 14.09 9.43 -16.63
C LYS A 36 14.20 8.31 -15.59
N ASP A 37 13.16 8.07 -14.81
CA ASP A 37 13.17 7.04 -13.75
C ASP A 37 12.64 5.68 -14.23
N SER A 38 12.12 5.59 -15.46
CA SER A 38 11.63 4.32 -16.01
C SER A 38 12.75 3.29 -16.18
N GLN A 39 13.94 3.64 -16.65
CA GLN A 39 14.94 2.60 -16.94
C GLN A 39 15.59 1.95 -15.71
N ASP A 40 15.69 2.66 -14.57
CA ASP A 40 16.31 2.13 -13.35
C ASP A 40 15.32 1.69 -12.24
N LEU A 41 14.08 2.22 -12.20
CA LEU A 41 13.06 1.76 -11.24
C LEU A 41 12.23 0.57 -11.75
N LEU A 42 12.40 0.12 -12.99
CA LEU A 42 11.54 -0.92 -13.58
C LEU A 42 12.01 -2.37 -13.35
N THR A 43 13.24 -2.59 -12.88
CA THR A 43 13.80 -3.94 -12.64
C THR A 43 13.76 -4.38 -11.17
N GLY A 44 13.60 -3.44 -10.24
CA GLY A 44 13.48 -3.74 -8.82
C GLY A 44 12.07 -4.22 -8.46
N SER A 45 11.95 -5.36 -7.78
CA SER A 45 10.69 -5.80 -7.17
C SER A 45 10.53 -5.29 -5.73
N GLN A 46 11.60 -4.81 -5.11
CA GLN A 46 11.62 -4.29 -3.74
C GLN A 46 12.43 -2.99 -3.67
N PHE A 47 11.89 -1.98 -2.99
CA PHE A 47 12.52 -0.68 -2.83
C PHE A 47 12.56 -0.31 -1.35
N ASN A 48 13.71 0.18 -0.88
CA ASN A 48 13.93 0.52 0.52
C ASN A 48 14.32 2.00 0.66
N PHE A 49 13.56 2.75 1.46
CA PHE A 49 13.80 4.17 1.69
C PHE A 49 14.01 4.44 3.18
N SER A 50 15.07 5.18 3.51
CA SER A 50 15.15 5.77 4.85
C SER A 50 14.14 6.91 4.94
N ILE A 51 13.26 6.85 5.95
CA ILE A 51 12.27 7.88 6.23
C ILE A 51 12.26 8.21 7.71
N TYR A 52 11.61 9.31 8.07
CA TYR A 52 11.29 9.64 9.45
C TYR A 52 9.78 9.56 9.65
N LYS A 53 9.35 8.71 10.58
CA LYS A 53 7.96 8.65 11.01
C LYS A 53 7.70 9.71 12.06
N TYR A 54 6.62 10.47 11.90
CA TYR A 54 6.16 11.40 12.91
C TYR A 54 5.42 10.65 14.04
N LYS A 55 5.83 10.86 15.30
CA LYS A 55 5.11 10.36 16.47
C LYS A 55 5.10 11.43 17.56
N HIS A 56 3.94 12.02 17.82
CA HIS A 56 3.62 13.06 18.83
C HIS A 56 4.60 14.25 18.90
N TYR A 57 5.88 14.02 19.21
CA TYR A 57 6.93 15.03 19.37
C TYR A 57 8.32 14.61 18.85
N ARG A 58 8.47 13.42 18.26
CA ARG A 58 9.78 12.92 17.79
C ARG A 58 9.71 12.30 16.41
N TRP A 59 10.73 12.61 15.61
CA TRP A 59 11.01 11.99 14.33
C TRP A 59 11.77 10.68 14.57
N GLN A 60 11.18 9.57 14.17
CA GLN A 60 11.78 8.26 14.35
C GLN A 60 12.27 7.73 13.01
N LYS A 61 13.58 7.52 12.84
CA LYS A 61 14.13 6.95 11.61
C LYS A 61 13.61 5.52 11.39
N ARG A 62 13.13 5.22 10.19
CA ARG A 62 12.62 3.92 9.75
C ARG A 62 13.13 3.61 8.35
N ILE A 63 13.02 2.35 7.96
CA ILE A 63 13.01 1.96 6.56
C ILE A 63 11.55 1.76 6.14
N LEU A 64 11.16 2.44 5.07
CA LEU A 64 9.94 2.16 4.33
C LEU A 64 10.32 1.25 3.17
N GLN A 65 9.88 0.00 3.24
CA GLN A 65 10.07 -0.97 2.17
C GLN A 65 8.79 -1.09 1.36
N ILE A 66 8.87 -0.91 0.04
CA ILE A 66 7.77 -1.14 -0.89
C ILE A 66 8.13 -2.38 -1.70
N ASP A 67 7.40 -3.47 -1.48
CA ASP A 67 7.66 -4.77 -2.11
C ASP A 67 6.49 -5.17 -3.02
N PHE A 68 6.77 -5.25 -4.32
CA PHE A 68 5.83 -5.61 -5.36
C PHE A 68 5.64 -7.12 -5.50
N ASN A 69 6.57 -7.96 -5.02
CA ASN A 69 6.39 -9.41 -5.02
C ASN A 69 5.32 -9.79 -4.01
N THR A 70 5.46 -9.30 -2.77
CA THR A 70 4.51 -9.55 -1.69
C THR A 70 3.33 -8.57 -1.67
N LYS A 71 3.33 -7.57 -2.56
CA LYS A 71 2.32 -6.51 -2.67
C LYS A 71 2.04 -5.83 -1.32
N THR A 72 3.11 -5.56 -0.58
CA THR A 72 3.05 -5.06 0.81
C THR A 72 4.08 -3.96 1.05
N ILE A 73 3.69 -2.95 1.83
CA ILE A 73 4.55 -1.90 2.34
C ILE A 73 4.92 -2.22 3.78
N PHE A 74 6.21 -2.25 4.11
CA PHE A 74 6.70 -2.50 5.45
C PHE A 74 7.29 -1.23 6.08
N ASN A 75 6.99 -1.02 7.35
CA ASN A 75 7.68 -0.06 8.19
C ASN A 75 8.64 -0.81 9.12
N ILE A 76 9.94 -0.60 8.96
CA ILE A 76 10.98 -1.33 9.67
C ILE A 76 11.75 -0.36 10.57
N GLU A 77 11.92 -0.73 11.84
CA GLU A 77 12.73 -0.02 12.82
C GLU A 77 13.86 -0.94 13.27
N LYS A 78 15.11 -0.53 13.07
CA LYS A 78 16.29 -1.27 13.55
C LYS A 78 16.26 -2.77 13.14
N GLY A 79 15.85 -3.04 11.90
CA GLY A 79 15.70 -4.41 11.36
C GLY A 79 14.40 -5.13 11.73
N ILE A 80 13.57 -4.56 12.60
CA ILE A 80 12.31 -5.18 13.05
C ILE A 80 11.13 -4.55 12.32
N ILE A 81 10.30 -5.37 11.67
CA ILE A 81 9.04 -4.93 11.05
C ILE A 81 8.08 -4.47 12.15
N LYS A 82 7.72 -3.18 12.14
CA LYS A 82 6.78 -2.55 13.09
C LYS A 82 5.35 -2.51 12.58
N LYS A 83 5.18 -2.30 11.27
CA LYS A 83 3.88 -2.26 10.60
C LYS A 83 4.01 -2.82 9.19
N GLN A 84 2.91 -3.38 8.70
CA GLN A 84 2.76 -3.90 7.34
C GLN A 84 1.45 -3.36 6.78
N PHE A 85 1.48 -2.96 5.52
CA PHE A 85 0.33 -2.39 4.83
C PHE A 85 0.20 -3.06 3.46
N PRO A 86 -0.79 -3.95 3.27
CA PRO A 86 -1.13 -4.48 1.97
C PRO A 86 -1.40 -3.37 0.97
N PHE A 87 -1.03 -3.59 -0.29
CA PHE A 87 -1.28 -2.63 -1.35
C PHE A 87 -2.77 -2.30 -1.50
N SER A 88 -3.65 -3.28 -1.33
CA SER A 88 -5.12 -3.15 -1.35
C SER A 88 -5.65 -2.06 -0.41
N GLN A 89 -4.97 -1.78 0.70
CA GLN A 89 -5.39 -0.78 1.66
C GLN A 89 -4.99 0.64 1.26
N VAL A 90 -4.02 0.80 0.35
CA VAL A 90 -3.51 2.11 -0.05
C VAL A 90 -4.55 2.79 -0.94
N LYS A 91 -5.14 3.86 -0.39
CA LYS A 91 -6.15 4.67 -1.08
C LYS A 91 -5.49 5.81 -1.87
N ALA A 92 -4.60 6.54 -1.23
CA ALA A 92 -3.94 7.70 -1.81
C ALA A 92 -2.56 7.94 -1.18
N CYS A 93 -1.77 8.80 -1.82
CA CYS A 93 -0.56 9.37 -1.26
C CYS A 93 -0.70 10.88 -1.36
N GLU A 94 -0.75 11.58 -0.23
CA GLU A 94 -0.87 13.04 -0.22
C GLU A 94 0.51 13.67 -0.14
N ASP A 95 0.73 14.56 -1.08
CA ASP A 95 1.92 15.40 -1.09
C ASP A 95 1.71 16.55 -0.11
N THR A 96 2.62 16.70 0.85
CA THR A 96 2.62 17.82 1.81
C THR A 96 3.91 18.62 1.66
N GLU A 97 4.04 19.74 2.36
CA GLU A 97 5.17 20.65 2.14
C GLU A 97 6.56 19.99 2.34
N ARG A 98 7.53 20.46 1.56
CA ARG A 98 8.95 20.04 1.62
C ARG A 98 9.11 18.54 1.36
N ARG A 99 9.66 17.78 2.31
CA ARG A 99 9.94 16.35 2.22
C ARG A 99 8.87 15.48 2.88
N ARG A 100 7.81 16.09 3.42
CA ARG A 100 6.74 15.38 4.10
C ARG A 100 5.73 14.85 3.09
N PHE A 101 5.10 13.74 3.44
CA PHE A 101 4.01 13.12 2.70
C PHE A 101 3.20 12.22 3.64
N SER A 102 1.98 11.89 3.28
CA SER A 102 1.15 10.92 4.01
C SER A 102 0.70 9.79 3.09
N ILE A 103 0.65 8.58 3.63
CA ILE A 103 0.00 7.44 2.96
C ILE A 103 -1.39 7.30 3.56
N VAL A 104 -2.41 7.44 2.73
CA VAL A 104 -3.82 7.37 3.12
C VAL A 104 -4.33 5.94 2.90
N PHE A 105 -4.99 5.38 3.90
CA PHE A 105 -5.47 4.01 3.88
C PHE A 105 -6.99 3.91 3.99
N HIS A 106 -7.56 2.83 3.49
CA HIS A 106 -8.96 2.48 3.75
C HIS A 106 -9.15 2.08 5.22
N GLY A 107 -10.08 2.75 5.93
CA GLY A 107 -10.50 2.38 7.29
C GLY A 107 -9.44 2.57 8.38
N ARG A 108 -8.37 3.33 8.13
CA ARG A 108 -7.28 3.60 9.07
C ARG A 108 -6.82 5.05 8.99
N GLN A 109 -6.13 5.51 10.03
CA GLN A 109 -5.52 6.84 10.06
C GLN A 109 -4.35 6.94 9.06
N ASP A 110 -4.20 8.14 8.48
CA ASP A 110 -3.11 8.48 7.58
C ASP A 110 -1.75 8.31 8.25
N TYR A 111 -0.78 7.89 7.43
CA TYR A 111 0.55 7.58 7.90
C TYR A 111 1.54 8.64 7.43
N GLU A 112 1.77 9.62 8.32
CA GLU A 112 2.65 10.75 8.07
C GLU A 112 4.13 10.39 8.16
N LEU A 113 4.86 10.75 7.10
CA LEU A 113 6.27 10.44 6.91
C LEU A 113 7.03 11.64 6.36
N GLU A 114 8.33 11.71 6.63
CA GLU A 114 9.26 12.62 5.96
C GLU A 114 10.38 11.81 5.29
N ALA A 115 10.60 12.05 4.00
CA ALA A 115 11.70 11.45 3.26
C ALA A 115 13.05 12.10 3.65
N VAL A 116 14.15 11.36 3.49
CA VAL A 116 15.49 11.91 3.74
C VAL A 116 15.86 12.99 2.72
N SER A 117 15.40 12.85 1.48
CA SER A 117 15.62 13.82 0.40
C SER A 117 14.33 14.10 -0.40
N LEU A 118 14.30 15.20 -1.15
CA LEU A 118 13.21 15.47 -2.10
C LEU A 118 13.18 14.43 -3.23
N ASP A 119 14.34 13.88 -3.59
CA ASP A 119 14.45 12.82 -4.60
C ASP A 119 13.81 11.52 -4.11
N ASP A 120 14.13 11.09 -2.87
CA ASP A 120 13.50 9.94 -2.25
C ASP A 120 11.99 10.11 -2.15
N LYS A 121 11.52 11.30 -1.75
CA LYS A 121 10.09 11.60 -1.73
C LYS A 121 9.45 11.38 -3.09
N ARG A 122 10.04 11.92 -4.17
CA ARG A 122 9.53 11.77 -5.53
C ARG A 122 9.47 10.30 -5.95
N LYS A 123 10.53 9.53 -5.68
CA LYS A 123 10.59 8.08 -5.96
C LYS A 123 9.52 7.30 -5.19
N ILE A 124 9.36 7.58 -3.90
CA ILE A 124 8.33 6.97 -3.07
C ILE A 124 6.93 7.28 -3.62
N THR A 125 6.63 8.55 -3.88
CA THR A 125 5.34 8.99 -4.43
C THR A 125 5.06 8.34 -5.78
N TYR A 126 6.07 8.23 -6.64
CA TYR A 126 5.95 7.54 -7.93
C TYR A 126 5.58 6.05 -7.74
N LEU A 127 6.30 5.33 -6.88
CA LEU A 127 6.02 3.91 -6.59
C LEU A 127 4.61 3.73 -6.00
N LEU A 128 4.21 4.59 -5.04
CA LEU A 128 2.86 4.56 -4.46
C LEU A 128 1.78 4.86 -5.51
N SER A 129 2.04 5.76 -6.46
CA SER A 129 1.10 6.02 -7.55
C SER A 129 0.85 4.78 -8.42
N ARG A 130 1.88 3.95 -8.63
CA ARG A 130 1.74 2.66 -9.32
C ARG A 130 0.92 1.67 -8.51
N VAL A 131 1.14 1.62 -7.20
CA VAL A 131 0.33 0.80 -6.28
C VAL A 131 -1.15 1.19 -6.40
N ILE A 132 -1.47 2.47 -6.27
CA ILE A 132 -2.85 2.99 -6.34
C ILE A 132 -3.51 2.72 -7.70
N GLN A 133 -2.77 2.91 -8.80
CA GLN A 133 -3.26 2.58 -10.14
C GLN A 133 -3.53 1.09 -10.27
N SER A 134 -2.60 0.23 -9.81
CA SER A 134 -2.78 -1.23 -9.86
C SER A 134 -3.99 -1.71 -9.06
N ASN A 135 -4.34 -1.03 -7.97
CA ASN A 135 -5.57 -1.31 -7.21
C ASN A 135 -6.84 -0.94 -8.00
N SER A 136 -6.78 0.12 -8.82
CA SER A 136 -7.94 0.62 -9.56
C SER A 136 -8.33 -0.27 -10.74
N TYR A 137 -7.36 -0.87 -11.43
CA TYR A 137 -7.60 -1.82 -12.54
C TYR A 137 -8.20 -3.16 -12.08
N LYS A 138 -8.29 -3.42 -10.77
CA LYS A 138 -8.93 -4.61 -10.21
C LYS A 138 -10.43 -4.44 -9.93
N ARG A 139 -11.01 -3.27 -10.22
CA ARG A 139 -12.48 -3.12 -10.16
C ARG A 139 -13.05 -3.70 -11.47
N PRO A 140 -13.93 -4.72 -11.45
CA PRO A 140 -14.30 -5.45 -12.65
C PRO A 140 -15.06 -4.54 -13.61
N ALA A 141 -14.40 -4.19 -14.71
CA ALA A 141 -15.07 -4.01 -15.99
C ALA A 141 -15.09 -5.39 -16.65
N GLU A 142 -16.28 -5.83 -17.03
CA GLU A 142 -16.58 -7.18 -17.48
C GLU A 142 -15.79 -7.61 -18.73
N SER A 143 -15.57 -8.92 -18.82
CA SER A 143 -15.26 -9.73 -20.01
C SER A 143 -13.92 -9.53 -20.74
N CYS A 144 -13.03 -10.52 -20.62
CA CYS A 144 -12.74 -11.48 -21.68
C CYS A 144 -11.72 -12.55 -21.22
N THR A 145 -12.07 -13.79 -21.55
CA THR A 145 -11.40 -15.09 -21.33
C THR A 145 -9.86 -15.11 -21.38
N GLY A 146 -9.23 -15.74 -20.37
CA GLY A 146 -7.87 -16.26 -20.50
C GLY A 146 -7.09 -16.45 -19.19
N ARG A 147 -7.38 -17.54 -18.46
CA ARG A 147 -6.59 -18.16 -17.36
C ARG A 147 -6.48 -17.33 -16.05
N PRO A 148 -6.91 -17.87 -14.88
CA PRO A 148 -6.86 -17.10 -13.64
C PRO A 148 -5.40 -17.02 -13.16
N ALA A 149 -4.85 -15.80 -13.18
CA ALA A 149 -3.61 -15.49 -12.49
C ALA A 149 -3.95 -15.20 -11.03
N GLU A 150 -3.59 -16.16 -10.17
CA GLU A 150 -3.53 -16.12 -8.69
C GLU A 150 -3.59 -14.70 -8.09
N CYS A 151 -4.79 -14.21 -7.78
CA CYS A 151 -5.00 -13.03 -6.94
C CYS A 151 -6.46 -12.86 -6.48
N ASP A 152 -7.15 -13.95 -6.16
CA ASP A 152 -8.58 -13.91 -5.78
C ASP A 152 -8.79 -13.72 -4.28
N VAL A 153 -8.38 -12.57 -3.73
CA VAL A 153 -8.87 -12.15 -2.40
C VAL A 153 -10.26 -11.55 -2.60
N ILE A 154 -11.28 -12.32 -2.23
CA ILE A 154 -12.71 -11.97 -2.27
C ILE A 154 -12.99 -10.81 -1.30
N HIS A 155 -12.37 -10.83 -0.12
CA HIS A 155 -12.58 -9.80 0.89
C HIS A 155 -11.37 -9.66 1.82
N GLU A 156 -11.09 -8.42 2.26
CA GLU A 156 -10.05 -8.15 3.24
C GLU A 156 -10.58 -7.23 4.34
N GLY A 157 -10.29 -7.55 5.60
CA GLY A 157 -10.78 -6.79 6.74
C GLY A 157 -9.96 -7.03 8.01
N VAL A 158 -10.25 -6.24 9.06
CA VAL A 158 -9.67 -6.43 10.38
C VAL A 158 -10.69 -7.12 11.26
N LEU A 159 -10.30 -8.22 11.90
CA LEU A 159 -11.13 -8.95 12.86
C LEU A 159 -10.38 -9.11 14.18
N ASP A 160 -11.11 -9.14 15.28
CA ASP A 160 -10.57 -9.52 16.58
C ASP A 160 -10.88 -11.01 16.79
N LEU A 161 -9.85 -11.84 16.89
CA LEU A 161 -9.98 -13.27 17.11
C LEU A 161 -9.78 -13.57 18.60
N GLN A 162 -10.74 -14.27 19.17
CA GLN A 162 -10.63 -14.76 20.54
C GLN A 162 -9.62 -15.91 20.58
N GLN A 163 -8.53 -15.72 21.33
CA GLN A 163 -7.61 -16.79 21.69
C GLN A 163 -7.91 -17.25 23.10
N ASN A 164 -8.28 -18.52 23.23
CA ASN A 164 -8.46 -19.15 24.53
C ASN A 164 -7.11 -19.65 25.03
N GLY A 165 -6.45 -18.88 25.89
CA GLY A 165 -5.37 -19.39 26.71
C GLY A 165 -5.93 -20.19 27.88
N PHE A 166 -5.15 -21.13 28.42
CA PHE A 166 -5.56 -21.98 29.55
C PHE A 166 -5.99 -21.19 30.82
N THR A 167 -5.67 -19.89 30.91
CA THR A 167 -5.93 -19.06 32.10
C THR A 167 -6.54 -17.68 31.80
N SER A 168 -6.71 -17.28 30.54
CA SER A 168 -7.29 -15.98 30.17
C SER A 168 -7.81 -16.00 28.72
N THR A 169 -8.92 -15.30 28.49
CA THR A 169 -9.45 -15.01 27.16
C THR A 169 -8.83 -13.71 26.65
N GLU A 170 -8.02 -13.80 25.61
CA GLU A 170 -7.43 -12.62 24.96
C GLU A 170 -8.03 -12.43 23.56
N TRP A 171 -8.43 -11.19 23.25
CA TRP A 171 -8.88 -10.82 21.91
C TRP A 171 -7.71 -10.20 21.16
N VAL A 172 -7.23 -10.89 20.13
CA VAL A 172 -6.08 -10.47 19.34
C VAL A 172 -6.55 -9.96 17.99
N LYS A 173 -6.04 -8.81 17.57
CA LYS A 173 -6.43 -8.17 16.31
C LYS A 173 -5.67 -8.80 15.13
N TYR A 174 -6.39 -9.20 14.09
CA TYR A 174 -5.87 -9.81 12.88
C TYR A 174 -6.28 -9.03 11.62
N LEU A 175 -5.39 -8.99 10.63
CA LEU A 175 -5.75 -8.71 9.26
C LEU A 175 -6.16 -10.03 8.63
N VAL A 176 -7.30 -10.05 7.97
CA VAL A 176 -7.87 -11.27 7.41
C VAL A 176 -8.07 -11.09 5.92
N GLN A 177 -7.57 -12.04 5.14
CA GLN A 177 -7.82 -12.14 3.70
C GLN A 177 -8.66 -13.38 3.42
N LEU A 178 -9.85 -13.18 2.87
CA LEU A 178 -10.72 -14.23 2.37
C LEU A 178 -10.43 -14.45 0.89
N ARG A 179 -10.10 -15.68 0.52
CA ARG A 179 -10.01 -16.17 -0.86
C ARG A 179 -11.05 -17.28 -1.05
N GLU A 180 -11.24 -17.71 -2.29
CA GLU A 180 -12.10 -18.86 -2.56
C GLU A 180 -11.55 -20.10 -1.83
N GLY A 181 -12.29 -20.60 -0.84
CA GLY A 181 -11.91 -21.76 -0.05
C GLY A 181 -10.81 -21.53 1.00
N GLU A 182 -10.33 -20.29 1.21
CA GLU A 182 -9.23 -20.02 2.14
C GLU A 182 -9.45 -18.73 2.94
N LEU A 183 -9.12 -18.75 4.23
CA LEU A 183 -9.05 -17.57 5.08
C LEU A 183 -7.63 -17.46 5.66
N THR A 184 -6.89 -16.43 5.27
CA THR A 184 -5.53 -16.16 5.74
C THR A 184 -5.55 -15.09 6.83
N LEU A 185 -4.94 -15.37 7.99
CA LEU A 185 -4.89 -14.49 9.16
C LEU A 185 -3.46 -13.99 9.40
N TYR A 186 -3.28 -12.68 9.45
CA TYR A 186 -2.02 -12.01 9.80
C TYR A 186 -2.16 -11.26 11.14
N CYS A 187 -1.39 -11.66 12.14
CA CYS A 187 -1.45 -11.05 13.47
C CYS A 187 -1.05 -9.56 13.43
N ILE A 188 -1.96 -8.66 13.85
CA ILE A 188 -1.68 -7.22 13.96
C ILE A 188 -1.30 -6.91 15.41
N GLY A 189 -0.05 -7.23 15.76
CA GLY A 189 0.60 -6.76 16.98
C GLY A 189 0.61 -7.77 18.12
N LEU A 190 1.81 -8.22 18.46
CA LEU A 190 2.16 -8.68 19.81
C LEU A 190 3.33 -7.81 20.27
N GLY A 191 3.00 -6.77 21.04
CA GLY A 191 3.96 -6.03 21.84
C GLY A 191 4.09 -6.71 23.20
N GLY A 192 4.55 -7.96 23.23
CA GLY A 192 4.71 -8.75 24.44
C GLY A 192 5.43 -10.05 24.10
N GLU A 193 6.68 -10.13 24.57
CA GLU A 193 7.54 -11.32 24.67
C GLU A 193 7.19 -12.55 23.81
N ASN A 194 7.73 -12.59 22.60
CA ASN A 194 8.43 -13.79 22.15
C ASN A 194 9.46 -13.42 21.08
N LYS A 195 10.73 -13.36 21.50
CA LYS A 195 11.87 -13.28 20.57
C LYS A 195 11.98 -14.67 19.96
N ASN A 196 11.82 -14.80 18.64
CA ASN A 196 12.02 -16.01 17.79
C ASN A 196 10.77 -16.68 17.19
N ALA A 197 9.59 -16.06 17.15
CA ALA A 197 8.50 -16.56 16.31
C ALA A 197 8.36 -15.69 15.06
N ASP A 198 8.53 -16.30 13.88
CA ASP A 198 8.10 -15.71 12.62
C ASP A 198 6.64 -15.24 12.73
N PRO A 199 6.21 -14.21 11.98
CA PRO A 199 4.80 -13.83 11.95
C PRO A 199 3.99 -15.04 11.44
N VAL A 200 3.38 -15.77 12.38
CA VAL A 200 2.61 -16.98 12.08
C VAL A 200 1.44 -16.56 11.21
N THR A 201 1.55 -16.94 9.94
CA THR A 201 0.47 -16.82 8.97
C THR A 201 -0.39 -18.06 9.16
N ASN A 202 -1.59 -17.90 9.71
CA ASN A 202 -2.52 -19.01 9.85
C ASN A 202 -3.46 -19.01 8.64
N THR A 203 -3.33 -20.04 7.80
CA THR A 203 -4.25 -20.30 6.70
C THR A 203 -5.28 -21.33 7.16
N ILE A 204 -6.57 -20.95 7.11
CA ILE A 204 -7.70 -21.81 7.38
C ILE A 204 -8.36 -22.17 6.05
N ASN A 205 -8.41 -23.46 5.72
CA ASN A 205 -9.13 -23.93 4.55
C ASN A 205 -10.63 -24.01 4.86
N LEU A 206 -11.44 -23.32 4.06
CA LEU A 206 -12.89 -23.33 4.14
C LEU A 206 -13.41 -24.45 3.22
N SER A 207 -13.90 -25.54 3.80
CA SER A 207 -14.63 -26.56 3.03
C SER A 207 -15.95 -25.98 2.51
N GLY A 208 -16.39 -26.38 1.32
CA GLY A 208 -17.67 -25.97 0.68
C GLY A 208 -18.94 -26.48 1.38
N GLY A 209 -18.98 -26.41 2.71
CA GLY A 209 -20.19 -26.63 3.48
C GLY A 209 -21.10 -25.41 3.35
N ASN A 210 -22.33 -25.63 2.89
CA ASN A 210 -23.36 -24.60 2.86
C ASN A 210 -23.64 -24.09 4.29
N VAL A 211 -23.10 -22.93 4.64
CA VAL A 211 -23.45 -22.21 5.86
C VAL A 211 -24.27 -21.00 5.46
N SER A 212 -25.58 -21.07 5.71
CA SER A 212 -26.46 -19.90 5.65
C SER A 212 -26.30 -19.10 6.94
N VAL A 213 -25.94 -17.82 6.82
CA VAL A 213 -25.94 -16.88 7.95
C VAL A 213 -27.32 -16.25 8.02
N SER A 214 -28.12 -16.66 9.01
CA SER A 214 -29.34 -15.91 9.37
C SER A 214 -28.94 -14.65 10.12
N LYS A 215 -29.25 -13.48 9.53
CA LYS A 215 -29.23 -12.22 10.28
C LYS A 215 -30.43 -12.21 11.23
N GLU A 216 -30.18 -12.22 12.53
CA GLU A 216 -31.21 -11.87 13.50
C GLU A 216 -31.45 -10.35 13.42
N ASN A 217 -32.73 -9.97 13.29
CA ASN A 217 -33.20 -8.58 13.28
C ASN A 217 -33.21 -7.99 14.68
#